data_AF-J9FSP6-F1
#
_entry.id   AF-J9FSP6-F1
#
_cell.length_a   1.000
_cell.length_b   1.000
_cell.length_c   1.000
_cell.angle_alpha   90.00
_cell.angle_beta   90.00
_cell.angle_gamma   90.00
#
_symmetry.space_group_name_H-M   'P 1'
#
loop_
_entity.id
_entity.type
_entity.pdbx_description
1 polymer ?
#
loop_
_entity_poly.entity_id
_entity_poly.type
_entity_poly.pdbx_seq_one_letter_code
_entity_poly.pdbx_strand_id
1 'polypeptide(L)'
;MVDSVRVEELLRKSNNAQSLYILVAAGLMAVALFFSRFLAKSITHPIQQLCESMERVQEGDFSVSDVVVDYENEIGSLTTSFNVMTHRIQELMEQNIKEQEAKRKSELKALQSQINPHFLYNTLDSIIWMAEGKKNEEVVLMTASLARLLRQSISNEDEQVSIGK
;
A
#
# COMPACT_ATOMS: atom_id res chain seq x y z
N MET A 1 84.54 25.30 4.42
CA MET A 1 83.61 26.34 4.93
C MET A 1 82.61 26.78 3.87
N VAL A 2 83.04 27.19 2.66
CA VAL A 2 82.13 27.57 1.56
C VAL A 2 81.25 26.40 1.07
N ASP A 3 81.81 25.20 0.89
CA ASP A 3 81.02 24.02 0.48
C ASP A 3 80.03 23.57 1.57
N SER A 4 80.43 23.69 2.84
CA SER A 4 79.60 23.36 4.00
C SER A 4 78.34 24.23 4.08
N VAL A 5 78.50 25.54 3.85
CA VAL A 5 77.39 26.52 3.81
C VAL A 5 76.46 26.27 2.63
N ARG A 6 76.98 25.88 1.46
CA ARG A 6 76.18 25.61 0.26
C ARG A 6 75.34 24.33 0.39
N VAL A 7 75.86 23.31 1.07
CA VAL A 7 75.13 22.07 1.36
C VAL A 7 74.00 22.33 2.36
N GLU A 8 74.24 23.10 3.42
CA GLU A 8 73.19 23.48 4.39
C GLU A 8 72.05 24.27 3.72
N GLU A 9 72.38 25.16 2.78
CA GLU A 9 71.39 25.93 2.03
C GLU A 9 70.54 25.07 1.09
N LEU A 10 71.16 24.09 0.40
CA LEU A 10 70.46 23.11 -0.44
C LEU A 10 69.54 22.20 0.39
N LEU A 11 70.01 21.72 1.54
CA LEU A 11 69.21 20.91 2.46
C LEU A 11 68.03 21.69 3.05
N ARG A 12 68.24 22.97 3.44
CA ARG A 12 67.17 23.84 3.94
C ARG A 12 66.11 24.10 2.88
N LYS A 13 66.52 24.33 1.62
CA LYS A 13 65.60 24.53 0.50
C LYS A 13 64.78 23.25 0.19
N SER A 14 65.42 22.08 0.27
CA SER A 14 64.75 20.78 0.10
C SER A 14 63.71 20.51 1.20
N ASN A 15 64.07 20.73 2.46
CA ASN A 15 63.18 20.51 3.61
C ASN A 15 61.98 21.47 3.62
N ASN A 16 62.18 22.72 3.20
CA ASN A 16 61.08 23.70 3.06
C ASN A 16 60.12 23.29 1.94
N ALA A 17 60.61 22.75 0.82
CA ALA A 17 59.75 22.25 -0.24
C ALA A 17 58.96 21.00 0.21
N GLN A 18 59.60 20.05 0.89
CA GLN A 18 58.94 18.86 1.43
C GLN A 18 57.85 19.20 2.44
N SER A 19 58.12 20.11 3.38
CA SER A 19 57.11 20.55 4.35
C SER A 19 55.94 21.28 3.69
N LEU A 20 56.20 22.09 2.66
CA LEU A 20 55.14 22.72 1.86
C LEU A 20 54.26 21.67 1.16
N TYR A 21 54.85 20.65 0.53
CA TYR A 21 54.08 19.57 -0.10
C TYR A 21 53.22 18.80 0.90
N ILE A 22 53.75 18.49 2.09
CA ILE A 22 53.00 17.81 3.15
C ILE A 22 51.83 18.67 3.64
N LEU A 23 52.04 19.98 3.84
CA LEU A 23 50.98 20.90 4.24
C LEU A 23 49.86 20.99 3.18
N VAL A 24 50.22 21.08 1.90
CA VAL A 24 49.25 21.08 0.80
C VAL A 24 48.48 19.75 0.75
N ALA A 25 49.17 18.62 0.85
CA ALA A 25 48.54 17.30 0.86
C ALA A 25 47.59 17.12 2.06
N ALA A 26 48.01 17.55 3.25
CA ALA A 26 47.17 17.54 4.45
C ALA A 26 45.94 18.46 4.30
N GLY A 27 46.11 19.63 3.70
CA GLY A 27 45.02 20.56 3.38
C GLY A 27 44.00 19.94 2.41
N LEU A 28 44.47 19.34 1.32
CA LEU A 28 43.60 18.64 0.37
C LEU A 28 42.86 17.46 1.01
N MET A 29 43.53 16.69 1.85
CA MET A 29 42.91 15.60 2.61
C MET A 29 41.81 16.12 3.54
N ALA A 30 42.06 17.21 4.26
CA ALA A 30 41.07 17.82 5.15
C ALA A 30 39.83 18.31 4.37
N VAL A 31 40.05 18.96 3.21
CA VAL A 31 38.97 19.40 2.32
C VAL A 31 38.17 18.21 1.79
N ALA A 32 38.84 17.14 1.35
CA ALA A 32 38.16 15.93 0.87
C ALA A 32 37.30 15.28 1.97
N LEU A 33 37.80 15.18 3.21
CA LEU A 33 37.05 14.65 4.34
C LEU A 33 35.86 15.54 4.72
N PHE A 34 36.00 16.86 4.62
CA PHE A 34 34.91 17.80 4.84
C PHE A 34 33.80 17.62 3.80
N PHE A 35 34.14 17.62 2.51
CA PHE A 35 33.18 17.40 1.43
C PHE A 35 32.51 16.03 1.51
N SER A 36 33.27 14.97 1.80
CA SER A 36 32.72 13.62 1.97
C SER A 36 31.64 13.59 3.07
N ARG A 37 31.89 14.21 4.23
CA ARG A 37 30.89 14.31 5.30
C ARG A 37 29.70 15.19 4.92
N PHE A 38 29.94 16.27 4.18
CA PHE A 38 28.87 17.14 3.70
C PHE A 38 27.94 16.42 2.73
N LEU A 39 28.49 15.71 1.73
CA LEU A 39 27.70 14.90 0.79
C LEU A 39 26.92 13.78 1.49
N ALA A 40 27.57 13.08 2.42
CA ALA A 40 26.90 12.01 3.17
C ALA A 40 25.67 12.52 3.92
N LYS A 41 25.76 13.69 4.56
CA LYS A 41 24.64 14.30 5.28
C LYS A 41 23.58 14.92 4.38
N SER A 42 23.99 15.55 3.28
CA SER A 42 23.07 16.32 2.42
C SER A 42 22.42 15.48 1.32
N ILE A 43 22.96 14.31 0.99
CA ILE A 43 22.49 13.48 -0.13
C ILE A 43 22.29 12.03 0.32
N THR A 44 23.33 11.37 0.82
CA THR A 44 23.26 9.93 1.10
C THR A 44 22.25 9.58 2.18
N HIS A 45 22.27 10.30 3.30
CA HIS A 45 21.40 10.00 4.44
C HIS A 45 19.90 10.24 4.12
N PRO A 46 19.49 11.36 3.49
CA PRO A 46 18.09 11.55 3.09
C PRO A 46 17.60 10.48 2.10
N ILE A 47 18.44 10.09 1.14
CA ILE A 47 18.09 9.03 0.18
C ILE A 47 17.89 7.68 0.89
N GLN A 48 18.78 7.34 1.83
CA GLN A 48 18.64 6.10 2.61
C GLN A 48 17.33 6.10 3.42
N GLN A 49 16.99 7.21 4.09
CA GLN A 49 15.73 7.32 4.82
C GLN A 49 14.49 7.19 3.92
N LEU A 50 14.57 7.73 2.69
CA LEU A 50 13.51 7.55 1.70
C LEU A 50 13.39 6.10 1.25
N CYS A 51 14.51 5.42 0.99
CA CYS A 51 14.53 4.00 0.63
C CYS A 51 13.95 3.11 1.73
N GLU A 52 14.34 3.31 2.98
CA GLU A 52 13.79 2.56 4.14
C GLU A 52 12.29 2.79 4.30
N SER A 53 11.80 4.00 3.99
CA SER A 53 10.38 4.31 4.05
C SER A 53 9.61 3.69 2.88
N MET A 54 10.21 3.64 1.68
CA MET A 54 9.66 2.91 0.53
C MET A 54 9.54 1.42 0.80
N GLU A 55 10.56 0.81 1.43
CA GLU A 55 10.54 -0.61 1.77
C GLU A 55 9.41 -0.95 2.76
N ARG A 56 9.22 -0.14 3.80
CA ARG A 56 8.10 -0.30 4.74
C ARG A 56 6.73 -0.20 4.06
N VAL A 57 6.55 0.79 3.18
CA VAL A 57 5.30 0.94 2.40
C VAL A 57 5.09 -0.27 1.47
N GLN A 58 6.15 -0.82 0.88
CA GLN A 58 6.08 -2.03 0.06
C GLN A 58 5.64 -3.27 0.85
N GLU A 59 6.03 -3.37 2.13
CA GLU A 59 5.59 -4.43 3.04
C GLU A 59 4.14 -4.24 3.53
N GLY A 60 3.48 -3.15 3.13
CA GLY A 60 2.11 -2.83 3.52
C GLY A 60 2.00 -2.05 4.83
N ASP A 61 3.12 -1.59 5.40
CA ASP A 61 3.11 -0.65 6.50
C ASP A 61 2.95 0.78 5.97
N PHE A 62 1.71 1.27 6.01
CA PHE A 62 1.38 2.66 5.70
C PHE A 62 1.26 3.54 6.95
N SER A 63 1.64 3.04 8.14
CA SER A 63 1.66 3.84 9.37
C SER A 63 2.88 4.78 9.45
N VAL A 64 3.78 4.67 8.47
CA VAL A 64 4.99 5.47 8.36
C VAL A 64 4.60 6.94 8.30
N SER A 65 5.06 7.71 9.29
CA SER A 65 4.95 9.18 9.26
C SER A 65 5.61 9.70 7.99
N ASP A 66 5.03 10.74 7.37
CA ASP A 66 5.59 11.39 6.19
C ASP A 66 7.10 11.57 6.33
N VAL A 67 7.86 11.21 5.29
CA VAL A 67 9.31 11.41 5.33
C VAL A 67 9.55 12.92 5.33
N VAL A 68 9.92 13.47 6.50
CA VAL A 68 10.11 14.91 6.68
C VAL A 68 11.49 15.27 6.17
N VAL A 69 11.50 15.93 5.01
CA VAL A 69 12.72 16.36 4.34
C VAL A 69 12.57 17.83 3.98
N ASP A 70 13.23 18.69 4.74
CA ASP A 70 13.25 20.14 4.52
C ASP A 70 14.35 20.52 3.51
N TYR A 71 14.21 20.04 2.27
CA TYR A 71 15.09 20.41 1.17
C TYR A 71 14.28 21.01 0.02
N GLU A 72 14.62 22.23 -0.40
CA GLU A 72 14.09 22.84 -1.62
C GLU A 72 14.87 22.39 -2.88
N ASN A 73 15.15 21.09 -2.98
CA ASN A 73 15.88 20.49 -4.10
C ASN A 73 15.17 19.22 -4.62
N GLU A 74 15.81 18.52 -5.56
CA GLU A 74 15.28 17.33 -6.20
C GLU A 74 14.97 16.21 -5.19
N ILE A 75 15.73 16.09 -4.09
CA ILE A 75 15.48 15.10 -3.04
C ILE A 75 14.19 15.43 -2.29
N GLY A 76 13.96 16.71 -1.96
CA GLY A 76 12.71 17.13 -1.33
C GLY A 76 11.50 16.96 -2.24
N SER A 77 11.66 17.27 -3.54
CA SER A 77 10.60 17.02 -4.53
C SER A 77 10.28 15.54 -4.68
N LEU A 78 11.29 14.67 -4.72
CA LEU A 78 11.10 13.21 -4.76
C LEU A 78 10.39 12.72 -3.50
N THR A 79 10.79 13.23 -2.33
CA THR A 79 10.19 12.88 -1.04
C THR A 79 8.72 13.29 -0.98
N THR A 80 8.41 14.51 -1.40
CA THR A 80 7.04 15.02 -1.48
C THR A 80 6.19 14.16 -2.42
N SER A 81 6.73 13.82 -3.59
CA SER A 81 6.03 12.98 -4.56
C SER A 81 5.78 11.58 -4.01
N PHE A 82 6.75 11.00 -3.30
CA PHE A 82 6.58 9.73 -2.60
C PHE A 82 5.47 9.80 -1.56
N ASN A 83 5.47 10.80 -0.68
CA ASN A 83 4.43 10.96 0.33
C ASN A 83 3.03 11.07 -0.31
N VAL A 84 2.88 11.89 -1.37
CA VAL A 84 1.62 12.02 -2.11
C VAL A 84 1.14 10.69 -2.70
N MET A 85 2.05 9.89 -3.29
CA MET A 85 1.69 8.57 -3.81
C MET A 85 1.25 7.62 -2.68
N THR A 86 1.94 7.63 -1.55
CA THR A 86 1.60 6.80 -0.39
C THR A 86 0.22 7.15 0.17
N HIS A 87 -0.09 8.44 0.35
CA HIS A 87 -1.43 8.91 0.73
C HIS A 87 -2.49 8.47 -0.29
N ARG A 88 -2.20 8.60 -1.58
CA ARG A 88 -3.14 8.17 -2.62
C ARG A 88 -3.42 6.67 -2.59
N ILE A 89 -2.41 5.85 -2.30
CA ILE A 89 -2.58 4.41 -2.13
C ILE A 89 -3.47 4.11 -0.92
N GLN A 90 -3.27 4.79 0.22
CA GLN A 90 -4.14 4.65 1.39
C GLN A 90 -5.60 4.97 1.07
N GLU A 91 -5.85 6.10 0.39
CA GLU A 91 -7.20 6.47 -0.03
C GLU A 91 -7.84 5.40 -0.93
N LEU A 92 -7.08 4.86 -1.89
CA LEU A 92 -7.56 3.82 -2.80
C LEU A 92 -7.88 2.52 -2.05
N MET A 93 -7.08 2.15 -1.04
CA MET A 93 -7.38 0.99 -0.20
C MET A 93 -8.69 1.17 0.58
N GLU A 94 -8.88 2.33 1.20
CA GLU A 94 -10.13 2.63 1.92
C GLU A 94 -11.35 2.63 0.99
N GLN A 95 -11.20 3.21 -0.21
CA GLN A 95 -12.24 3.19 -1.23
C GLN A 95 -12.57 1.76 -1.66
N ASN A 96 -11.55 0.94 -1.90
CA ASN A 96 -11.74 -0.46 -2.28
C ASN A 96 -12.51 -1.24 -1.22
N ILE A 97 -12.18 -1.06 0.06
CA ILE A 97 -12.90 -1.69 1.18
C ILE A 97 -14.38 -1.30 1.14
N LYS A 98 -14.68 0.01 1.02
CA LYS A 98 -16.07 0.50 0.95
C LYS A 98 -16.82 -0.06 -0.26
N GLU A 99 -16.16 -0.15 -1.42
CA GLU A 99 -16.74 -0.73 -2.62
C GLU A 99 -17.03 -2.23 -2.46
N GLN A 100 -16.12 -3.00 -1.86
CA GLN A 100 -16.32 -4.43 -1.58
C GLN A 100 -17.48 -4.65 -0.61
N GLU A 101 -17.60 -3.83 0.44
CA GLU A 101 -18.73 -3.91 1.37
C GLU A 101 -20.06 -3.59 0.68
N ALA A 102 -20.09 -2.53 -0.15
CA ALA A 102 -21.26 -2.16 -0.93
C ALA A 102 -21.66 -3.28 -1.92
N LYS A 103 -20.68 -3.86 -2.60
CA LYS A 103 -20.88 -4.98 -3.52
C LYS A 103 -21.46 -6.19 -2.78
N ARG A 104 -20.85 -6.60 -1.66
CA ARG A 104 -21.34 -7.71 -0.83
C ARG A 104 -22.78 -7.48 -0.37
N LYS A 105 -23.12 -6.26 0.05
CA LYS A 105 -24.49 -5.92 0.44
C LYS A 105 -25.46 -6.01 -0.74
N SER A 106 -25.04 -5.58 -1.93
CA SER A 106 -25.84 -5.69 -3.15
C SER A 106 -26.07 -7.15 -3.57
N GLU A 107 -25.03 -7.99 -3.50
CA GLU A 107 -25.12 -9.43 -3.78
C GLU A 107 -26.07 -10.13 -2.80
N LEU A 108 -25.96 -9.83 -1.49
CA LEU A 108 -26.90 -10.33 -0.48
C LEU A 108 -28.35 -9.90 -0.78
N LYS A 109 -28.57 -8.65 -1.19
CA LYS A 109 -29.91 -8.15 -1.55
C LYS A 109 -30.44 -8.85 -2.82
N ALA A 110 -29.57 -9.10 -3.79
CA ALA A 110 -29.93 -9.85 -4.99
C ALA A 110 -30.30 -11.29 -4.65
N LEU A 111 -29.52 -11.97 -3.80
CA LEU A 111 -29.83 -13.31 -3.30
C LEU A 111 -31.16 -13.33 -2.56
N GLN A 112 -31.41 -12.35 -1.68
CA GLN A 112 -32.71 -12.20 -1.01
C GLN A 112 -33.85 -11.99 -2.01
N SER A 113 -33.64 -11.27 -3.11
CA SER A 113 -34.68 -11.06 -4.12
C SER A 113 -35.07 -12.34 -4.89
N GLN A 114 -34.19 -13.35 -4.95
CA GLN A 114 -34.53 -14.66 -5.52
C GLN A 114 -35.58 -15.39 -4.68
N ILE A 115 -35.65 -15.09 -3.38
CA ILE A 115 -36.75 -15.51 -2.50
C ILE A 115 -37.64 -14.30 -2.28
N ASN A 116 -38.62 -14.06 -3.17
CA ASN A 116 -39.54 -12.93 -3.03
C ASN A 116 -40.33 -13.04 -1.70
N PRO A 117 -40.03 -12.21 -0.67
CA PRO A 117 -40.65 -12.38 0.64
C PRO A 117 -42.14 -12.07 0.60
N HIS A 118 -42.54 -11.11 -0.25
CA HIS A 118 -43.93 -10.75 -0.45
C HIS A 118 -44.74 -11.88 -1.09
N PHE A 119 -44.17 -12.62 -2.04
CA PHE A 119 -44.80 -13.83 -2.55
C PHE A 119 -44.99 -14.88 -1.45
N LEU A 120 -43.99 -15.08 -0.59
CA LEU A 120 -44.12 -15.98 0.56
C LEU A 120 -45.24 -15.55 1.50
N TYR A 121 -45.26 -14.29 1.93
CA TYR A 121 -46.31 -13.77 2.82
C TYR A 121 -47.69 -13.93 2.17
N ASN A 122 -47.85 -13.55 0.90
CA ASN A 122 -49.13 -13.68 0.20
C ASN A 122 -49.58 -15.13 0.02
N THR A 123 -48.63 -16.05 -0.18
CA THR A 123 -48.94 -17.48 -0.31
C THR A 123 -49.34 -18.06 1.05
N LEU A 124 -48.65 -17.69 2.12
CA LEU A 124 -48.99 -18.09 3.49
C LEU A 124 -50.35 -17.53 3.91
N ASP A 125 -50.63 -16.26 3.62
CA ASP A 125 -51.95 -15.66 3.86
C ASP A 125 -53.01 -16.46 3.10
N SER A 126 -52.82 -16.73 1.81
CA SER A 126 -53.76 -17.54 1.02
C SER A 126 -54.02 -18.91 1.65
N ILE A 127 -52.99 -19.57 2.20
CA ILE A 127 -53.11 -20.83 2.93
C ILE A 127 -53.94 -20.65 4.22
N ILE A 128 -53.73 -19.57 4.98
CA ILE A 128 -54.51 -19.24 6.18
C ILE A 128 -56.00 -19.06 5.81
N TRP A 129 -56.31 -18.26 4.79
CA TRP A 129 -57.69 -18.04 4.34
C TRP A 129 -58.37 -19.34 3.87
N MET A 130 -57.63 -20.24 3.20
CA MET A 130 -58.17 -21.56 2.82
C MET A 130 -58.44 -22.45 4.03
N ALA A 131 -57.57 -22.42 5.04
CA ALA A 131 -57.77 -23.16 6.29
C ALA A 131 -58.99 -22.64 7.06
N GLU A 132 -59.16 -21.33 7.19
CA GLU A 132 -60.36 -20.71 7.80
C GLU A 132 -61.64 -21.09 7.04
N GLY A 133 -61.57 -21.17 5.71
CA GLY A 133 -62.64 -21.64 4.84
C GLY A 133 -62.89 -23.15 4.86
N LYS A 134 -62.19 -23.92 5.73
CA LYS A 134 -62.25 -25.39 5.82
C LYS A 134 -61.90 -26.15 4.52
N LYS A 135 -61.09 -25.53 3.66
CA LYS A 135 -60.60 -26.08 2.38
C LYS A 135 -59.34 -26.92 2.57
N ASN A 136 -59.48 -28.04 3.29
CA ASN A 136 -58.34 -28.81 3.76
C ASN A 136 -57.49 -29.43 2.64
N GLU A 137 -58.10 -29.84 1.53
CA GLU A 137 -57.37 -30.42 0.39
C GLU A 137 -56.51 -29.36 -0.32
N GLU A 138 -57.04 -28.16 -0.52
CA GLU A 138 -56.34 -27.04 -1.15
C GLU A 138 -55.18 -26.53 -0.28
N VAL A 139 -55.34 -26.54 1.04
CA VAL A 139 -54.26 -26.25 2.00
C VAL A 139 -53.10 -27.22 1.82
N VAL A 140 -53.37 -28.53 1.74
CA VAL A 140 -52.33 -29.55 1.55
C VAL A 140 -51.61 -29.36 0.20
N LEU A 141 -52.37 -29.14 -0.87
CA LEU A 141 -51.82 -28.96 -2.21
C LEU A 141 -50.93 -27.71 -2.32
N MET A 142 -51.39 -26.57 -1.78
CA MET A 142 -50.67 -25.31 -1.86
C MET A 142 -49.41 -25.32 -0.97
N THR A 143 -49.50 -25.93 0.22
CA THR A 143 -48.33 -26.11 1.11
C THR A 143 -47.28 -27.01 0.47
N ALA A 144 -47.69 -28.14 -0.13
CA ALA A 144 -46.78 -29.03 -0.84
C ALA A 144 -46.12 -28.37 -2.06
N SER A 145 -46.88 -27.55 -2.80
CA SER A 145 -46.37 -26.80 -3.95
C SER A 145 -45.37 -25.71 -3.54
N LEU A 146 -45.65 -24.98 -2.45
CA LEU A 146 -44.73 -24.01 -1.86
C LEU A 146 -43.44 -24.68 -1.38
N ALA A 147 -43.54 -25.82 -0.70
CA ALA A 147 -42.37 -26.59 -0.24
C ALA A 147 -41.51 -27.10 -1.41
N ARG A 148 -42.12 -27.50 -2.53
CA ARG A 148 -41.39 -27.91 -3.75
C ARG A 148 -40.68 -26.72 -4.42
N LEU A 149 -41.35 -25.56 -4.49
CA LEU A 149 -40.78 -24.33 -5.03
C LEU A 149 -39.57 -23.87 -4.21
N LEU A 150 -39.70 -23.81 -2.88
CA LEU A 150 -38.61 -23.43 -1.98
C LEU A 150 -37.41 -24.38 -2.08
N ARG A 151 -37.67 -25.69 -2.20
CA ARG A 151 -36.61 -26.69 -2.40
C ARG A 151 -35.84 -26.44 -3.70
N GLN A 152 -36.51 -26.12 -4.80
CA GLN A 152 -35.86 -25.78 -6.06
C GLN A 152 -35.08 -24.46 -6.00
N SER A 153 -35.62 -23.43 -5.35
CA SER A 153 -34.94 -22.14 -5.21
C SER A 153 -33.65 -22.23 -4.37
N ILE A 154 -33.55 -23.18 -3.45
CA ILE A 154 -32.38 -23.39 -2.58
C ILE A 154 -31.39 -24.41 -3.18
N SER A 155 -31.86 -25.38 -3.97
CA SER A 155 -31.01 -26.46 -4.49
C SER A 155 -30.25 -26.16 -5.80
N ASN A 156 -30.48 -25.01 -6.44
CA ASN A 156 -29.86 -24.66 -7.73
C ASN A 156 -28.44 -24.03 -7.63
N GLU A 157 -27.75 -24.14 -6.49
CA GLU A 157 -26.35 -23.68 -6.35
C GLU A 157 -25.30 -24.71 -6.82
N ASP A 158 -25.68 -25.97 -7.10
CA ASP A 158 -24.73 -27.07 -7.41
C ASP A 158 -24.56 -27.44 -8.90
N GLU A 159 -25.22 -26.76 -9.83
CA GLU A 159 -24.98 -27.02 -11.27
C GLU A 159 -23.89 -26.09 -11.82
N GLN A 160 -22.63 -26.40 -11.49
CA GLN A 160 -21.49 -25.92 -12.26
C GLN A 160 -21.63 -26.42 -13.70
N VAL A 161 -22.05 -25.53 -14.59
CA VAL A 161 -21.95 -25.75 -16.04
C VAL A 161 -20.47 -25.78 -16.40
N SER A 162 -19.94 -27.00 -16.55
CA SER A 162 -18.67 -27.24 -17.23
C SER A 162 -18.81 -26.78 -18.68
N ILE A 163 -18.28 -25.61 -19.01
CA ILE A 163 -18.08 -25.20 -20.40
C ILE A 163 -16.94 -26.07 -20.93
N GLY A 164 -17.31 -27.09 -21.70
CA GLY A 164 -16.37 -27.97 -22.41
C GLY A 164 -15.42 -27.19 -23.31
N LYS A 165 -14.19 -27.72 -23.39
CA LYS A 165 -13.05 -27.24 -24.19
C LYS A 165 -13.37 -26.87 -25.63
#